data_AF-A0A078HUY0-F1
#
_entry.id   AF-A0A078HUY0-F1
#
_cell.length_a   1.000
_cell.length_b   1.000
_cell.length_c   1.000
_cell.angle_alpha   90.00
_cell.angle_beta   90.00
_cell.angle_gamma   90.00
#
_symmetry.space_group_name_H-M   'P 1'
#
loop_
_entity.id
_entity.type
_entity.pdbx_description
1 polymer ?
#
loop_
_entity_poly.entity_id
_entity_poly.type
_entity_poly.pdbx_seq_one_letter_code
_entity_poly.pdbx_strand_id
1 'polypeptide(L)' 'MTKSVFCVVFIIFILGFMANEIQGQLGKLCKEPLPQTDCGAGSCGALCRQLKHGTGHCLRGSEGKYVCFCYFKCPS' A
#
# COMPACT_ATOMS: atom_id res chain seq x y z
N MET A 1 -5.25 -3.15 44.48
CA MET A 1 -5.65 -2.14 43.46
C MET A 1 -4.55 -1.87 42.43
N THR A 2 -3.31 -1.57 42.84
CA THR A 2 -2.17 -1.26 41.95
C THR A 2 -1.80 -2.35 40.94
N LYS A 3 -1.84 -3.64 41.32
CA LYS A 3 -1.57 -4.76 40.39
C LYS A 3 -2.55 -4.81 39.21
N SER A 4 -3.82 -4.46 39.42
CA SER A 4 -4.84 -4.49 38.37
C SER A 4 -4.65 -3.36 37.34
N VAL A 5 -4.35 -2.15 37.83
CA VAL A 5 -4.06 -0.99 36.98
C VAL A 5 -2.82 -1.22 36.11
N PHE A 6 -1.79 -1.85 36.66
CA PHE A 6 -0.57 -2.20 35.92
C PHE A 6 -0.87 -3.14 34.75
N CYS A 7 -1.70 -4.17 34.95
CA CYS A 7 -2.07 -5.08 33.87
C CYS A 7 -2.81 -4.36 32.74
N VAL A 8 -3.73 -3.45 33.06
CA VAL A 8 -4.49 -2.68 32.05
C VAL A 8 -3.57 -1.79 31.21
N VAL A 9 -2.62 -1.09 31.84
CA VAL A 9 -1.65 -0.25 31.14
C VAL A 9 -0.77 -1.07 30.19
N PHE A 10 -0.31 -2.25 30.62
CA PHE A 10 0.49 -3.14 29.77
C PHE A 10 -0.29 -3.65 28.55
N ILE A 11 -1.56 -4.01 28.71
CA ILE A 11 -2.40 -4.44 27.59
C ILE A 11 -2.56 -3.32 26.56
N ILE A 12 -2.83 -2.09 27.00
CA ILE A 12 -2.95 -0.92 26.11
C ILE A 12 -1.64 -0.67 25.36
N PHE A 13 -0.50 -0.77 26.05
CA PHE A 13 0.81 -0.56 25.45
C PHE A 13 1.15 -1.60 24.39
N ILE A 14 0.85 -2.88 24.65
CA ILE A 14 1.05 -3.97 23.67
C ILE A 14 0.15 -3.78 22.47
N LEU A 15 -1.14 -3.45 22.66
CA LEU A 15 -2.06 -3.19 21.56
C LEU A 15 -1.63 -2.00 20.70
N GLY A 16 -1.14 -0.92 21.32
CA GLY A 16 -0.61 0.24 20.61
C GLY A 16 0.66 -0.07 19.81
N PHE A 17 1.56 -0.88 20.35
CA PHE A 17 2.78 -1.29 19.66
C PHE A 17 2.49 -2.15 18.42
N MET A 18 1.56 -3.11 18.53
CA MET A 18 1.14 -3.95 17.41
C MET A 18 0.50 -3.12 16.28
N ALA A 19 -0.28 -2.08 16.61
CA ALA A 19 -0.89 -1.20 15.61
C ALA A 19 0.14 -0.36 14.82
N ASN A 20 1.24 0.03 15.47
CA ASN A 20 2.32 0.78 14.83
C ASN A 20 3.12 -0.09 13.84
N GLU A 21 3.40 -1.34 14.23
CA GLU A 21 4.05 -2.32 13.35
C GLU A 21 3.18 -2.69 12.15
N ILE A 22 1.85 -2.80 12.32
CA ILE A 22 0.93 -3.08 11.19
C ILE A 22 0.94 -1.93 10.16
N GLN A 23 0.98 -0.67 10.60
CA GLN A 23 1.11 0.47 9.68
C GLN A 23 2.52 0.58 9.05
N GLY A 24 3.56 0.15 9.76
CA GLY A 24 4.94 0.08 9.24
C GLY A 24 5.17 -1.08 8.25
N GLN A 25 4.53 -2.23 8.47
CA GLN A 25 4.60 -3.43 7.63
C GLN A 25 3.67 -3.37 6.40
N LEU A 26 2.62 -2.57 6.46
CA LEU A 26 1.92 -2.07 5.26
C LEU A 26 2.81 -1.04 4.55
N GLY A 27 4.08 -1.40 4.34
CA GLY A 27 5.16 -0.51 3.96
C GLY A 27 4.71 0.39 2.85
N LYS A 28 4.86 1.71 3.06
CA LYS A 28 4.33 2.79 2.21
C LYS A 28 4.22 2.31 0.76
N LEU A 29 3.02 1.88 0.37
CA LEU A 29 2.77 1.46 -0.99
C LEU A 29 2.61 2.74 -1.79
N CYS A 30 3.64 3.06 -2.57
CA CYS A 30 3.62 4.18 -3.49
C CYS A 30 2.70 3.84 -4.66
N LYS A 31 1.88 4.81 -5.05
CA LYS A 31 1.00 4.74 -6.21
C LYS A 31 1.42 5.79 -7.21
N GLU A 32 1.80 5.36 -8.41
CA GLU A 32 2.12 6.26 -9.53
C GLU A 32 1.26 5.94 -10.76
N PRO A 33 0.68 6.94 -11.45
CA PRO A 33 0.04 6.72 -12.74
C PRO A 33 1.10 6.49 -13.83
N LEU A 34 0.87 5.51 -14.72
CA LEU A 34 1.68 5.30 -15.91
C LEU A 34 0.90 5.85 -17.13
N PRO A 35 1.24 7.07 -17.60
CA PRO A 35 0.49 7.72 -18.69
C PRO A 35 0.76 7.09 -20.06
N GLN A 36 1.82 6.30 -20.22
CA GLN A 36 2.24 5.74 -21.51
C GLN A 36 1.58 4.40 -21.87
N THR A 37 0.70 3.86 -21.02
CA THR A 37 0.12 2.53 -21.23
C THR A 37 -1.40 2.60 -21.25
N ASP A 38 -2.00 2.33 -22.41
CA ASP A 38 -3.41 2.01 -22.47
C ASP A 38 -3.66 0.71 -21.70
N CYS A 39 -4.78 0.66 -20.99
CA CYS A 39 -5.25 -0.52 -20.27
C CYS A 39 -5.76 -1.65 -21.19
N GLY A 40 -5.14 -1.79 -22.36
CA GLY A 40 -5.35 -2.88 -23.30
C GLY A 40 -4.28 -3.95 -23.16
N ALA A 41 -4.70 -5.22 -23.20
CA ALA A 41 -3.85 -6.41 -23.34
C ALA A 41 -2.70 -6.57 -22.32
N GLY A 42 -2.96 -6.39 -21.02
CA GLY A 42 -2.05 -6.87 -19.96
C GLY A 42 -0.72 -6.12 -19.79
N SER A 43 -0.46 -5.10 -20.61
CA SER A 43 0.79 -4.32 -20.59
C SER A 43 1.03 -3.56 -19.28
N CYS A 44 -0.04 -3.09 -18.62
CA CYS A 44 0.05 -2.31 -17.37
C CYS A 44 0.74 -3.09 -16.24
N GLY A 45 0.37 -4.36 -16.05
CA GLY A 45 0.96 -5.22 -15.02
C GLY A 45 2.41 -5.56 -15.31
N ALA A 46 2.70 -5.96 -16.55
CA ALA A 46 4.06 -6.31 -16.98
C ALA A 46 5.03 -5.11 -16.88
N LEU A 47 4.59 -3.93 -17.34
CA LEU A 47 5.40 -2.72 -17.33
C LEU A 47 5.68 -2.23 -15.91
N CYS A 48 4.66 -2.23 -15.03
CA CYS A 48 4.85 -1.89 -13.61
C CYS A 48 5.81 -2.85 -12.90
N ARG A 49 5.73 -4.16 -13.22
CA ARG A 49 6.64 -5.16 -12.69
C ARG A 49 8.08 -4.93 -13.18
N GLN A 50 8.26 -4.54 -14.43
CA GLN A 50 9.59 -4.29 -15.02
C GLN A 50 10.23 -3.00 -14.50
N LEU A 51 9.47 -1.91 -14.36
CA LEU A 51 10.00 -0.60 -13.99
C LEU A 51 10.17 -0.42 -12.48
N LYS A 52 9.22 -0.92 -11.69
CA LYS A 52 9.11 -0.60 -10.25
C LYS A 52 9.08 -1.84 -9.36
N HIS A 53 9.20 -3.05 -9.94
CA HIS A 53 9.02 -4.31 -9.22
C HIS A 53 7.68 -4.35 -8.44
N GLY A 54 6.66 -3.70 -9.00
CA GLY A 54 5.35 -3.52 -8.39
C GLY A 54 4.23 -4.30 -9.10
N THR A 55 3.00 -3.97 -8.73
CA THR A 55 1.77 -4.50 -9.35
C THR A 55 1.00 -3.39 -10.06
N GLY A 56 0.69 -3.60 -11.33
CA GLY A 56 -0.07 -2.65 -12.15
C GLY A 56 -1.56 -2.94 -12.14
N HIS A 57 -2.38 -1.92 -11.93
CA HIS A 57 -3.84 -1.99 -11.92
C HIS A 57 -4.46 -0.95 -12.84
N CYS A 58 -5.46 -1.36 -13.61
CA CYS A 58 -6.23 -0.50 -14.47
C CYS A 58 -7.47 0.02 -13.76
N LEU A 59 -7.54 1.33 -13.52
CA LEU A 59 -8.66 1.98 -12.86
C LEU A 59 -9.32 2.97 -13.81
N ARG A 60 -10.65 3.04 -13.77
CA ARG A 60 -11.41 4.00 -14.57
C ARG A 60 -11.26 5.40 -13.97
N GLY A 61 -10.69 6.32 -14.75
CA GLY A 61 -10.55 7.73 -14.38
C GLY A 61 -11.87 8.51 -14.56
N SER A 62 -11.88 9.75 -14.06
CA SER A 62 -13.04 10.66 -14.09
C SER A 62 -13.59 10.90 -15.51
N GLU A 63 -12.72 10.94 -16.52
CA GLU A 63 -13.09 11.15 -17.93
C GLU A 63 -13.55 9.87 -18.64
N GLY A 64 -13.81 8.78 -17.91
CA GLY A 64 -14.24 7.51 -18.48
C GLY A 64 -13.14 6.67 -19.13
N LYS A 65 -11.93 7.21 -19.26
CA LYS A 65 -10.71 6.51 -19.72
C LYS A 65 -10.12 5.64 -18.61
N TYR A 66 -9.59 4.48 -18.97
CA TYR A 66 -8.84 3.64 -18.04
C TYR A 66 -7.40 4.15 -17.92
N VAL A 67 -6.94 4.31 -16.68
CA VAL A 67 -5.58 4.74 -16.35
C VAL A 67 -4.86 3.60 -15.64
N CYS A 68 -3.65 3.29 -16.08
CA CYS A 68 -2.78 2.34 -15.42
C CYS A 68 -2.14 2.98 -14.17
N PHE A 69 -2.28 2.34 -13.02
CA PHE A 69 -1.61 2.71 -11.77
C PHE A 69 -0.67 1.60 -11.31
N CYS A 70 0.56 1.97 -11.00
CA CYS A 70 1.56 1.04 -10.47
C CYS A 70 1.66 1.21 -8.96
N TYR A 71 1.52 0.09 -8.25
CA TYR A 71 1.64 -0.01 -6.80
C TYR A 71 2.93 -0.74 -6.46
N PHE A 72 3.85 -0.06 -5.79
CA PHE A 72 5.17 -0.59 -5.47
C PHE A 72 5.62 -0.13 -4.08
N LYS A 73 6.61 -0.80 -3.50
CA LYS A 73 7.21 -0.36 -2.24
C LYS A 73 7.90 0.99 -2.49
N CYS A 74 7.53 2.03 -1.76
CA CYS A 74 8.25 3.30 -1.84
C CYS A 74 9.74 3.07 -1.58
N PRO A 75 10.65 3.66 -2.38
CA PRO A 75 12.06 3.70 -2.02
C PRO A 75 12.21 4.41 -0.66
N SER A 76 13.09 3.88 0.20
CA SER A 76 13.36 4.41 1.55
C SER A 76 14.03 5.77 1.52
#